data_AF-A0A2E9C717-F1
#
_entry.id   AF-A0A2E9C717-F1
#
_cell.length_a   1.000
_cell.length_b   1.000
_cell.length_c   1.000
_cell.angle_alpha   90.00
_cell.angle_beta   90.00
_cell.angle_gamma   90.00
#
_symmetry.space_group_name_H-M   'P 1'
#
loop_
_entity.id
_entity.type
_entity.pdbx_description
1 polymer ?
#
loop_
_entity_poly.entity_id
_entity_poly.type
_entity_poly.pdbx_seq_one_letter_code
_entity_poly.pdbx_strand_id
1 'polypeptide(L)'
;MAVTHWKIQRITALLLIPVVIIFLGYMFEIGKLSYVEILNDLSSTTGLIVIILSTLILYMHSSMGMEVIIEDYIHDILWQKILINISKILHFILFISTLFLIFLIRGNY
;
A
#
# COMPACT_ATOMS: atom_id res chain seq x y z
N MET A 1 -8.09 -23.00 -0.82
CA MET A 1 -7.97 -21.59 -1.29
C MET A 1 -8.35 -20.61 -0.18
N ALA A 2 -9.55 -20.71 0.41
CA ALA A 2 -10.02 -19.82 1.50
C ALA A 2 -9.13 -19.79 2.76
N VAL A 3 -8.65 -20.94 3.25
CA VAL A 3 -7.78 -20.99 4.45
C VAL A 3 -6.45 -20.25 4.22
N THR A 4 -5.87 -20.37 3.02
CA THR A 4 -4.65 -19.64 2.65
C THR A 4 -4.92 -18.14 2.60
N HIS A 5 -6.01 -17.72 1.95
CA HIS A 5 -6.42 -16.32 1.88
C HIS A 5 -6.59 -15.71 3.27
N TRP A 6 -7.33 -16.39 4.16
CA TRP A 6 -7.52 -15.95 5.55
C TRP A 6 -6.21 -15.82 6.33
N LYS A 7 -5.29 -16.79 6.19
CA LYS A 7 -3.97 -16.74 6.86
C LYS A 7 -3.16 -15.53 6.37
N ILE A 8 -3.14 -15.27 5.06
CA ILE A 8 -2.41 -14.13 4.50
C ILE A 8 -3.01 -12.80 4.99
N GLN A 9 -4.34 -12.68 5.10
CA GLN A 9 -4.97 -11.50 5.69
C GLN A 9 -4.53 -11.26 7.14
N ARG A 10 -4.40 -12.31 7.96
CA ARG A 10 -3.92 -12.16 9.36
C ARG A 10 -2.45 -11.79 9.44
N ILE A 11 -1.60 -12.39 8.61
CA ILE A 11 -0.17 -12.07 8.54
C ILE A 11 0.02 -10.60 8.13
N THR A 12 -0.66 -10.16 7.06
CA THR A 12 -0.58 -8.77 6.61
C THR A 12 -1.13 -7.78 7.63
N ALA A 13 -2.23 -8.12 8.32
CA ALA A 13 -2.75 -7.29 9.42
C ALA A 13 -1.74 -7.13 10.56
N LEU A 14 -1.09 -8.21 10.99
CA LEU A 14 -0.05 -8.16 12.03
C LEU A 14 1.16 -7.33 11.61
N LEU A 15 1.59 -7.45 10.34
CA LEU A 15 2.67 -6.62 9.80
C LEU A 15 2.25 -5.16 9.69
N LEU A 16 0.98 -4.88 9.39
CA LEU A 16 0.48 -3.51 9.20
C LEU A 16 0.46 -2.71 10.52
N ILE A 17 0.33 -3.37 11.69
CA ILE A 17 0.32 -2.69 13.00
C ILE A 17 1.59 -1.84 13.21
N PRO A 18 2.81 -2.40 13.24
CA PRO A 18 4.03 -1.59 13.43
C PRO A 18 4.29 -0.65 12.23
N VAL A 19 3.97 -1.10 11.02
CA VAL A 19 4.18 -0.34 9.78
C VAL A 19 3.38 0.97 9.79
N VAL A 20 2.11 0.93 10.20
CA VAL A 20 1.27 2.13 10.29
C VAL A 20 1.80 3.09 11.36
N ILE A 21 2.27 2.58 12.49
CA ILE A 21 2.86 3.41 13.55
C ILE A 21 4.11 4.16 13.02
N ILE A 22 5.01 3.43 12.35
CA ILE A 22 6.22 4.02 11.73
C ILE A 22 5.83 5.03 10.66
N PHE A 23 4.89 4.67 9.77
CA PHE A 23 4.43 5.54 8.70
C PHE A 23 3.80 6.83 9.22
N LEU A 24 2.93 6.76 10.24
CA LEU A 24 2.32 7.95 10.84
C LEU A 24 3.35 8.85 11.52
N GLY A 25 4.32 8.27 12.25
CA GLY A 25 5.43 9.04 12.82
C GLY A 25 6.27 9.73 11.73
N TYR A 26 6.57 9.01 10.65
CA TYR A 26 7.29 9.55 9.50
C TYR A 26 6.53 10.67 8.80
N MET A 27 5.22 10.52 8.58
CA MET A 27 4.37 11.58 8.02
C MET A 27 4.31 12.81 8.92
N PHE A 28 4.32 12.64 10.25
CA PHE A 28 4.35 13.75 11.20
C PHE A 28 5.67 14.55 11.10
N GLU A 29 6.81 13.89 10.94
CA GLU A 29 8.10 14.57 10.74
C GLU A 29 8.18 15.24 9.35
N ILE A 30 7.75 14.55 8.28
CA ILE A 30 7.68 15.14 6.93
C ILE A 30 6.85 16.43 6.91
N GLY A 31 5.75 16.48 7.66
CA GLY A 31 4.88 17.66 7.72
C GLY A 31 5.55 18.93 8.25
N LYS A 32 6.73 18.83 8.84
CA LYS A 32 7.52 19.96 9.35
C LYS A 32 8.58 20.45 8.37
N LEU A 33 8.87 19.68 7.32
CA LEU A 33 9.96 19.93 6.38
C LEU A 33 9.54 20.90 5.26
N SER A 34 10.48 21.69 4.77
CA SER A 34 10.33 22.44 3.52
C SER A 34 10.30 21.50 2.31
N TYR A 35 9.83 21.99 1.15
CA TYR A 35 9.77 21.20 -0.08
C TYR A 35 11.10 20.54 -0.45
N VAL A 36 12.22 21.28 -0.34
CA VAL A 36 13.55 20.75 -0.68
C VAL A 36 13.99 19.68 0.31
N GLU A 37 13.70 19.85 1.60
CA GLU A 37 14.00 18.86 2.62
C GLU A 37 13.17 17.57 2.45
N ILE A 38 11.91 17.67 2.05
CA ILE A 38 11.07 16.51 1.72
C ILE A 38 11.69 15.71 0.57
N LEU A 39 12.18 16.37 -0.47
CA LEU A 39 12.79 15.68 -1.61
C LEU A 39 14.08 14.96 -1.21
N ASN A 40 14.92 15.59 -0.39
CA ASN A 40 16.12 14.96 0.16
C ASN A 40 15.80 13.77 1.07
N ASP A 41 14.73 13.88 1.88
CA ASP A 41 14.31 12.79 2.76
C ASP A 41 13.72 11.61 1.98
N LEU A 42 12.84 11.88 1.01
CA LEU A 42 12.25 10.85 0.13
C LEU A 42 13.28 10.18 -0.78
N SER A 43 14.36 10.87 -1.18
CA SER A 43 15.47 10.28 -1.94
C SER A 43 16.42 9.47 -1.05
N SER A 44 16.38 9.66 0.27
CA SER A 44 17.22 8.94 1.24
C SER A 44 16.84 7.45 1.36
N THR A 45 17.81 6.61 1.71
CA THR A 45 17.56 5.16 1.89
C THR A 45 16.46 4.88 2.92
N THR A 46 16.38 5.68 3.99
CA THR A 46 15.37 5.53 5.03
C THR A 46 13.97 5.86 4.50
N GLY A 47 13.81 7.00 3.82
CA GLY A 47 12.53 7.40 3.23
C GLY A 47 12.01 6.38 2.21
N LEU A 48 12.90 5.87 1.35
CA LEU A 48 12.58 4.79 0.42
C LEU A 48 12.04 3.55 1.13
N ILE A 49 12.73 3.07 2.15
CA ILE A 49 12.34 1.87 2.90
C ILE A 49 10.98 2.08 3.55
N VAL A 50 10.77 3.22 4.22
CA VAL A 50 9.50 3.51 4.91
C VAL A 50 8.34 3.55 3.91
N ILE A 51 8.45 4.30 2.81
CA ILE A 51 7.35 4.42 1.84
C ILE A 51 7.09 3.08 1.12
N ILE A 52 8.12 2.39 0.63
CA ILE A 52 7.96 1.15 -0.14
C ILE A 52 7.36 0.05 0.74
N LEU A 53 7.89 -0.16 1.96
CA LEU A 53 7.37 -1.19 2.85
C LEU A 53 5.94 -0.86 3.30
N SER A 54 5.66 0.40 3.62
CA SER A 54 4.33 0.82 4.08
C SER A 54 3.28 0.62 3.00
N THR A 55 3.56 1.09 1.78
CA THR A 55 2.61 0.98 0.66
C THR A 55 2.45 -0.46 0.19
N LEU A 56 3.52 -1.27 0.14
CA LEU A 56 3.43 -2.68 -0.22
C LEU A 56 2.46 -3.44 0.70
N ILE A 57 2.67 -3.34 2.01
CA ILE A 57 1.89 -4.09 3.01
C ILE A 57 0.46 -3.55 3.07
N LEU A 58 0.29 -2.22 3.01
CA LEU A 58 -1.02 -1.58 3.01
C LEU A 58 -1.86 -2.01 1.80
N TYR A 59 -1.31 -1.89 0.58
CA TYR A 59 -2.05 -2.24 -0.64
C TYR A 59 -2.35 -3.73 -0.76
N MET A 60 -1.44 -4.59 -0.28
CA MET A 60 -1.73 -6.03 -0.18
C MET A 60 -2.91 -6.29 0.76
N HIS A 61 -2.88 -5.70 1.97
CA HIS A 61 -3.94 -5.90 2.96
C HIS A 61 -5.29 -5.35 2.50
N SER A 62 -5.32 -4.12 1.98
CA SER A 62 -6.54 -3.47 1.52
C SER A 62 -7.15 -4.16 0.29
N SER A 63 -6.32 -4.69 -0.62
CA SER A 63 -6.79 -5.44 -1.79
C SER A 63 -7.57 -6.70 -1.38
N MET A 64 -7.02 -7.48 -0.45
CA MET A 64 -7.72 -8.66 0.10
C MET A 64 -8.94 -8.29 0.95
N GLY A 65 -8.89 -7.16 1.68
CA GLY A 65 -10.04 -6.66 2.43
C GLY A 65 -11.19 -6.28 1.50
N MET A 66 -10.89 -5.61 0.38
CA MET A 66 -11.87 -5.25 -0.62
C MET A 66 -12.46 -6.48 -1.33
N GLU A 67 -11.67 -7.52 -1.56
CA GLU A 67 -12.15 -8.80 -2.08
C GLU A 67 -13.26 -9.38 -1.20
N VAL A 68 -13.06 -9.46 0.12
CA VAL A 68 -14.09 -9.95 1.07
C VAL A 68 -15.34 -9.09 1.06
N ILE A 69 -15.20 -7.75 1.06
CA ILE A 69 -16.35 -6.84 0.97
C ILE A 69 -17.14 -7.12 -0.32
N ILE A 70 -16.47 -7.25 -1.46
CA ILE A 70 -17.15 -7.51 -2.73
C ILE A 70 -17.85 -8.88 -2.72
N GLU A 71 -17.22 -9.91 -2.15
CA GLU A 71 -17.81 -11.24 -1.99
C GLU A 71 -19.09 -11.23 -1.13
N ASP A 72 -19.11 -10.41 -0.07
CA ASP A 72 -20.26 -10.31 0.85
C ASP A 72 -21.44 -9.53 0.26
N TYR A 73 -21.17 -8.49 -0.55
CA TYR A 73 -22.20 -7.53 -0.97
C TYR A 73 -22.63 -7.62 -2.45
N ILE A 74 -21.87 -8.31 -3.32
CA ILE A 74 -22.23 -8.47 -4.75
C ILE A 74 -22.62 -9.91 -5.03
N HIS A 75 -23.92 -10.16 -5.25
CA HIS A 75 -24.45 -11.52 -5.45
C HIS A 75 -24.44 -11.99 -6.91
N ASP A 76 -24.33 -11.08 -7.88
CA ASP A 76 -24.12 -11.47 -9.27
C ASP A 76 -22.68 -11.93 -9.47
N ILE A 77 -22.50 -13.20 -9.83
CA ILE A 77 -21.19 -13.87 -9.90
C ILE A 77 -20.29 -13.23 -10.96
N LEU A 78 -20.86 -12.70 -12.05
CA LEU A 78 -20.08 -12.06 -13.10
C LEU A 78 -19.55 -10.71 -12.60
N TRP A 79 -20.42 -9.87 -12.06
CA TRP A 79 -20.04 -8.56 -11.52
C TRP A 79 -19.10 -8.66 -10.33
N GLN A 80 -19.30 -9.63 -9.44
CA GLN A 80 -18.40 -9.89 -8.32
C GLN A 80 -16.96 -10.12 -8.80
N LYS A 81 -16.76 -11.02 -9.78
CA LYS A 81 -15.43 -11.32 -10.34
C LYS A 81 -14.80 -10.13 -11.05
N ILE A 82 -15.58 -9.38 -11.83
CA ILE A 82 -15.09 -8.19 -12.54
C ILE A 82 -14.59 -7.15 -11.53
N LEU A 83 -15.39 -6.87 -10.49
CA LEU A 83 -15.04 -5.88 -9.48
C LEU A 83 -13.83 -6.28 -8.64
N ILE A 84 -13.71 -7.57 -8.27
CA ILE A 84 -12.51 -8.09 -7.58
C ILE A 84 -11.26 -7.89 -8.44
N ASN A 85 -11.33 -8.22 -9.74
CA ASN A 85 -10.20 -8.04 -10.64
C ASN A 85 -9.84 -6.56 -10.85
N ILE A 86 -10.83 -5.68 -10.99
CA ILE A 86 -10.62 -4.23 -11.05
C ILE A 86 -9.93 -3.75 -9.78
N SER A 87 -10.41 -4.14 -8.60
CA SER A 87 -9.79 -3.78 -7.32
C SER A 87 -8.32 -4.21 -7.26
N LYS A 88 -8.02 -5.47 -7.64
CA LYS A 88 -6.65 -5.99 -7.66
C LYS A 88 -5.73 -5.22 -8.62
N ILE A 89 -6.22 -4.90 -9.82
CA ILE A 89 -5.48 -4.11 -10.81
C ILE A 89 -5.22 -2.69 -10.30
N LEU A 90 -6.22 -2.04 -9.69
CA LEU A 90 -6.07 -0.68 -9.15
C LEU A 90 -5.02 -0.65 -8.04
N HIS A 91 -5.06 -1.59 -7.09
CA HIS A 91 -4.04 -1.68 -6.04
C HIS A 91 -2.63 -1.92 -6.62
N PHE A 92 -2.52 -2.77 -7.65
CA PHE A 92 -1.24 -2.98 -8.33
C PHE A 92 -0.73 -1.71 -9.02
N ILE A 93 -1.61 -0.97 -9.73
CA ILE A 93 -1.27 0.31 -10.36
C ILE A 93 -0.81 1.33 -9.31
N LEU A 94 -1.50 1.43 -8.18
CA LEU A 94 -1.12 2.33 -7.07
C LEU A 94 0.25 1.98 -6.48
N PHE A 95 0.58 0.69 -6.38
CA PHE A 95 1.90 0.28 -5.92
C PHE A 95 2.98 0.63 -6.95
N ILE A 96 2.77 0.32 -8.23
CA ILE A 96 3.71 0.64 -9.31
C ILE A 96 3.89 2.16 -9.46
N SER A 97 2.83 2.95 -9.34
CA SER A 97 2.94 4.41 -9.39
C SER A 97 3.77 4.96 -8.22
N THR A 98 3.62 4.38 -7.02
CA THR A 98 4.46 4.72 -5.87
C THR A 98 5.94 4.45 -6.15
N LEU A 99 6.27 3.26 -6.67
CA LEU A 99 7.65 2.92 -7.05
C LEU A 99 8.22 3.85 -8.12
N PHE A 100 7.41 4.15 -9.15
CA PHE A 100 7.80 5.02 -10.24
C PHE A 100 8.08 6.45 -9.76
N LEU A 101 7.18 7.03 -8.95
CA LEU A 101 7.35 8.38 -8.41
C LEU A 101 8.58 8.50 -7.54
N ILE A 102 8.82 7.52 -6.68
CA ILE A 102 10.01 7.48 -5.82
C ILE A 102 11.29 7.35 -6.64
N PHE A 103 11.30 6.51 -7.68
CA PHE A 103 12.43 6.40 -8.59
C PHE A 103 12.73 7.73 -9.28
N LEU A 104 11.70 8.45 -9.75
CA LEU A 104 11.87 9.77 -10.34
C LEU A 104 12.40 10.80 -9.34
N ILE A 105 11.91 10.80 -8.10
CA ILE A 105 12.42 11.70 -7.05
C ILE A 105 13.90 11.43 -6.80
N ARG A 106 14.30 10.17 -6.65
CA ARG A 106 15.70 9.79 -6.44
C ARG A 106 16.61 9.99 -7.66
N GLY A 107 16.07 9.98 -8.87
CA GLY A 107 16.83 10.28 -10.08
C GLY A 107 17.22 11.76 -10.21
N ASN A 108 16.49 12.64 -9.52
CA ASN A 108 16.63 14.10 -9.63
C ASN A 108 17.35 14.75 -8.42
N TYR A 109 17.62 13.98 -7.36
CA TYR A 109 18.24 14.41 -6.09
C TYR A 109 19.19 13.32 -5.58
#